data_AF-A0A945CU91-F1
#
_entry.id   AF-A0A945CU91-F1
#
_cell.length_a   1.000
_cell.length_b   1.000
_cell.length_c   1.000
_cell.angle_alpha   90.00
_cell.angle_beta   90.00
_cell.angle_gamma   90.00
#
_symmetry.space_group_name_H-M   'P 1'
#
loop_
_entity.id
_entity.type
_entity.pdbx_description
1 polymer ?
#
loop_
_entity_poly.entity_id
_entity_poly.type
_entity_poly.pdbx_seq_one_letter_code
_entity_poly.pdbx_strand_id
1 'polypeptide(L)'
;MGKVKKVTKKVKKKVKAKDAGAGNGKDAKDQAAEKEPAEKEKKPFSTVEVFSKPGAMSPLFEGFRNQEISGEILRPRLMTESVEHGRGRGIIRNFSFRKFKEEPRAVLFMVMPRGVGGGSFEPTDRLLKPGEQIQVTYTMEMEGADRPIYFMAKGFFLRKSFYSAENPQNADKPWVGSRDDANEKLPKNLVVAGDDIIELRIDNVTCFPNGPGSMRRDVLDRYLSQAKLYVLPGGAVWNQKSTQGNFFDCIRDPLDKFIEKEGVKVIERVKLDEFGNLGEISVHIEEQLLSNVEHDIIRPSVVKKPNDFLREINSNLGFLLRFKMTEEIKEAVMRTFPQKAGKEEDVFLPLFLQRVREAKERYRLIFRIFPRDLIEERSRKSMNRGLKFMPPYALHQGAENHNTYSKMLIAISKRFREDEKPEDEKVKSEKLQASVQKRIAEQQHKFVDEKVKGAFKGRQEAKKRKEEGG
;
A
#
# COMPACT_ATOMS: atom_id res chain seq x y z
N MET A 1 39.02 -58.51 1.70
CA MET A 1 38.16 -59.03 2.79
C MET A 1 37.67 -57.84 3.62
N GLY A 2 36.40 -57.57 3.94
CA GLY A 2 35.10 -58.12 3.58
C GLY A 2 33.98 -57.23 4.17
N LYS A 3 32.98 -56.93 3.33
CA LYS A 3 31.54 -56.67 3.56
C LYS A 3 31.01 -55.49 4.41
N VAL A 4 30.36 -54.60 3.66
CA VAL A 4 29.27 -53.64 3.97
C VAL A 4 27.99 -54.34 4.47
N LYS A 5 27.21 -53.69 5.34
CA LYS A 5 25.73 -53.85 5.40
C LYS A 5 25.01 -52.53 5.74
N LYS A 6 24.19 -52.08 4.77
CA LYS A 6 23.06 -51.13 4.91
C LYS A 6 21.94 -51.78 5.72
N VAL A 7 21.18 -50.98 6.50
CA VAL A 7 19.80 -51.30 6.89
C VAL A 7 18.90 -50.07 6.77
N THR A 8 18.12 -50.06 5.69
CA THR A 8 16.86 -49.33 5.50
C THR A 8 15.77 -49.89 6.42
N LYS A 9 14.90 -49.04 7.01
CA LYS A 9 13.63 -49.51 7.59
C LYS A 9 12.44 -48.73 7.01
N LYS A 10 11.54 -49.49 6.41
CA LYS A 10 10.33 -49.10 5.69
C LYS A 10 9.21 -48.61 6.62
N VAL A 11 8.46 -47.65 6.09
CA VAL A 11 7.09 -47.27 6.45
C VAL A 11 6.13 -48.48 6.39
N LYS A 12 5.24 -48.62 7.37
CA LYS A 12 4.00 -49.41 7.24
C LYS A 12 2.79 -48.62 7.74
N LYS A 13 1.96 -48.25 6.76
CA LYS A 13 0.59 -47.77 6.81
C LYS A 13 -0.31 -48.83 7.47
N LYS A 14 -1.19 -48.44 8.40
CA LYS A 14 -2.30 -49.30 8.88
C LYS A 14 -3.60 -48.53 8.77
N VAL A 15 -4.44 -48.98 7.85
CA VAL A 15 -5.87 -48.68 7.71
C VAL A 15 -6.64 -49.92 8.19
N LYS A 16 -7.70 -49.73 8.97
CA LYS A 16 -8.95 -50.54 9.04
C LYS A 16 -9.85 -49.90 10.11
N ALA A 17 -10.99 -49.30 9.78
CA ALA A 17 -12.26 -49.86 9.28
C ALA A 17 -13.23 -50.22 10.43
N LYS A 18 -14.46 -49.73 10.28
CA LYS A 18 -15.64 -49.78 11.17
C LYS A 18 -16.33 -51.15 11.20
N ASP A 19 -17.24 -51.28 12.18
CA ASP A 19 -18.42 -52.16 12.33
C ASP A 19 -18.26 -53.22 13.43
N ALA A 20 -19.24 -53.57 14.26
CA ALA A 20 -20.55 -53.04 14.66
C ALA A 20 -21.07 -54.01 15.76
N GLY A 21 -21.93 -53.54 16.69
CA GLY A 21 -22.93 -54.41 17.32
C GLY A 21 -22.78 -54.82 18.80
N ALA A 22 -23.65 -54.18 19.61
CA ALA A 22 -24.50 -54.75 20.68
C ALA A 22 -23.92 -55.13 22.07
N GLY A 23 -24.53 -54.56 23.13
CA GLY A 23 -24.56 -55.22 24.46
C GLY A 23 -24.66 -54.35 25.72
N ASN A 24 -25.74 -53.57 25.88
CA ASN A 24 -26.43 -53.14 27.12
C ASN A 24 -25.70 -53.02 28.48
N GLY A 25 -25.83 -51.86 29.12
CA GLY A 25 -25.68 -51.70 30.58
C GLY A 25 -25.73 -50.23 31.01
N LYS A 26 -26.87 -49.82 31.57
CA LYS A 26 -27.20 -48.47 32.07
C LYS A 26 -26.16 -47.93 33.06
N ASP A 27 -25.81 -46.64 32.93
CA ASP A 27 -26.05 -45.67 34.01
C ASP A 27 -25.86 -44.24 33.49
N ALA A 28 -26.90 -43.44 33.70
CA ALA A 28 -26.98 -42.04 33.32
C ALA A 28 -26.20 -41.17 34.30
N LYS A 29 -25.33 -40.32 33.78
CA LYS A 29 -25.02 -39.03 34.41
C LYS A 29 -24.55 -38.02 33.37
N ASP A 30 -25.32 -36.94 33.29
CA ASP A 30 -25.09 -35.76 32.46
C ASP A 30 -23.66 -35.25 32.57
N GLN A 31 -22.95 -35.28 31.44
CA GLN A 31 -21.91 -34.30 31.13
C GLN A 31 -22.10 -33.89 29.67
N ALA A 32 -22.82 -32.79 29.49
CA ALA A 32 -22.77 -32.01 28.27
C ALA A 32 -21.34 -31.48 28.11
N ALA A 33 -20.48 -32.28 27.48
CA ALA A 33 -19.20 -31.81 26.97
C ALA A 33 -19.51 -30.78 25.88
N GLU A 34 -19.28 -29.50 26.21
CA GLU A 34 -19.11 -28.42 25.25
C GLU A 34 -18.13 -28.91 24.17
N LYS A 35 -18.66 -29.29 23.01
CA LYS A 35 -17.84 -29.39 21.81
C LYS A 35 -17.43 -27.96 21.48
N GLU A 36 -16.15 -27.66 21.73
CA GLU A 36 -15.48 -26.52 21.13
C GLU A 36 -15.92 -26.40 19.66
N PRO A 37 -16.35 -25.21 19.20
CA PRO A 37 -16.79 -25.07 17.83
C PRO A 37 -15.62 -25.42 16.92
N ALA A 38 -15.81 -26.46 16.09
CA ALA A 38 -14.87 -26.84 15.05
C ALA A 38 -14.42 -25.58 14.30
N GLU A 39 -13.13 -25.30 14.38
CA GLU A 39 -12.47 -24.17 13.74
C GLU A 39 -12.76 -24.31 12.24
N LYS A 40 -13.76 -23.55 11.75
CA LYS A 40 -14.12 -23.56 10.33
C LYS A 40 -12.87 -23.17 9.56
N GLU A 41 -12.40 -24.06 8.68
CA GLU A 41 -11.26 -23.80 7.80
C GLU A 41 -11.44 -22.42 7.16
N LYS A 42 -10.57 -21.49 7.54
CA LYS A 42 -10.63 -20.11 7.06
C LYS A 42 -10.35 -20.14 5.56
N LYS A 43 -11.31 -19.74 4.73
CA LYS A 43 -11.09 -19.66 3.27
C LYS A 43 -9.83 -18.82 3.03
N PRO A 44 -8.78 -19.38 2.39
CA PRO A 44 -7.53 -18.66 2.16
C PRO A 44 -7.82 -17.41 1.34
N PHE A 45 -7.09 -16.33 1.63
CA PHE A 45 -7.26 -15.05 0.92
C PHE A 45 -8.69 -14.50 1.00
N SER A 46 -9.36 -14.61 2.15
CA SER A 46 -10.64 -13.94 2.40
C SER A 46 -10.46 -12.51 2.99
N THR A 47 -9.31 -12.27 3.61
CA THR A 47 -8.98 -11.01 4.30
C THR A 47 -7.65 -10.43 3.84
N VAL A 48 -7.42 -9.14 4.10
CA VAL A 48 -6.07 -8.56 3.92
C VAL A 48 -5.15 -9.18 4.96
N GLU A 49 -4.03 -9.73 4.51
CA GLU A 49 -3.09 -10.47 5.36
C GLU A 49 -1.67 -9.98 5.11
N VAL A 50 -0.86 -9.91 6.18
CA VAL A 50 0.55 -9.49 6.10
C VAL A 50 1.44 -10.67 6.47
N PHE A 51 2.35 -11.00 5.56
CA PHE A 51 3.27 -12.12 5.66
C PHE A 51 4.69 -11.59 5.81
N SER A 52 5.38 -11.98 6.88
CA SER A 52 6.78 -11.60 7.16
C SER A 52 7.70 -12.79 7.39
N LYS A 53 7.14 -13.98 7.66
CA LYS A 53 7.90 -15.21 7.92
C LYS A 53 8.18 -15.95 6.61
N PRO A 54 9.40 -16.47 6.39
CA PRO A 54 9.77 -17.20 5.17
C PRO A 54 8.81 -18.33 4.79
N GLY A 55 8.45 -19.19 5.75
CA GLY A 55 7.54 -20.31 5.50
C GLY A 55 6.14 -19.87 5.04
N ALA A 56 5.68 -18.70 5.48
CA ALA A 56 4.39 -18.15 5.07
C ALA A 56 4.46 -17.39 3.73
N MET A 57 5.64 -16.87 3.36
CA MET A 57 5.86 -16.21 2.08
C MET A 57 6.18 -17.18 0.94
N SER A 58 6.76 -18.35 1.22
CA SER A 58 7.16 -19.31 0.17
C SER A 58 6.00 -19.66 -0.77
N PRO A 59 4.80 -20.04 -0.27
CA PRO A 59 3.68 -20.38 -1.16
C PRO A 59 3.20 -19.19 -2.01
N LEU A 60 3.36 -17.95 -1.51
CA LEU A 60 2.96 -16.73 -2.23
C LEU A 60 3.87 -16.41 -3.41
N PHE A 61 5.07 -16.98 -3.45
CA PHE A 61 6.07 -16.67 -4.47
C PHE A 61 6.29 -17.82 -5.45
N GLU A 62 5.73 -19.00 -5.19
CA GLU A 62 5.87 -20.16 -6.06
C GLU A 62 5.43 -19.88 -7.50
N GLY A 63 4.40 -19.06 -7.70
CA GLY A 63 3.96 -18.65 -9.03
C GLY A 63 5.02 -17.91 -9.86
N PHE A 64 6.00 -17.23 -9.24
CA PHE A 64 7.11 -16.59 -9.98
C PHE A 64 8.01 -17.57 -10.72
N ARG A 65 8.03 -18.85 -10.35
CA ARG A 65 8.85 -19.85 -11.03
C ARG A 65 8.24 -20.31 -12.36
N ASN A 66 6.91 -20.20 -12.48
CA ASN A 66 6.15 -20.80 -13.56
C ASN A 66 5.50 -19.76 -14.47
N GLN A 67 5.49 -18.48 -14.09
CA GLN A 67 4.82 -17.40 -14.81
C GLN A 67 5.67 -16.13 -14.82
N GLU A 68 5.63 -15.41 -15.95
CA GLU A 68 6.15 -14.04 -16.01
C GLU A 68 5.17 -13.08 -15.34
N ILE A 69 5.54 -12.56 -14.18
CA ILE A 69 4.66 -11.69 -13.42
C ILE A 69 5.12 -10.25 -13.55
N SER A 70 4.30 -9.45 -14.23
CA SER A 70 4.51 -8.01 -14.31
C SER A 70 4.32 -7.37 -12.93
N GLY A 71 5.32 -6.60 -12.51
CA GLY A 71 5.31 -5.85 -11.27
C GLY A 71 5.56 -4.37 -11.51
N GLU A 72 4.90 -3.55 -10.70
CA GLU A 72 5.24 -2.14 -10.56
C GLU A 72 6.13 -1.97 -9.33
N ILE A 73 7.13 -1.11 -9.46
CA ILE A 73 8.15 -0.88 -8.44
C ILE A 73 8.24 0.60 -8.14
N LEU A 74 8.44 0.91 -6.87
CA LEU A 74 8.49 2.25 -6.35
C LEU A 74 9.67 2.41 -5.40
N ARG A 75 10.41 3.52 -5.56
CA ARG A 75 11.49 3.99 -4.70
C ARG A 75 10.93 5.10 -3.81
N PRO A 76 10.51 4.82 -2.55
CA PRO A 76 9.85 5.81 -1.70
C PRO A 76 10.69 7.07 -1.48
N ARG A 77 12.01 6.94 -1.40
CA ARG A 77 12.93 8.09 -1.29
C ARG A 77 12.84 9.02 -2.50
N LEU A 78 12.72 8.48 -3.71
CA LEU A 78 12.56 9.33 -4.89
C LEU A 78 11.17 9.92 -5.00
N MET A 79 10.15 9.28 -4.44
CA MET A 79 8.80 9.87 -4.37
C MET A 79 8.76 11.18 -3.58
N THR A 80 9.71 11.40 -2.67
CA THR A 80 9.77 12.65 -1.90
C THR A 80 10.50 13.77 -2.66
N GLU A 81 11.18 13.44 -3.76
CA GLU A 81 12.04 14.32 -4.57
C GLU A 81 11.55 14.47 -6.02
N SER A 82 10.76 13.52 -6.54
CA SER A 82 10.17 13.53 -7.89
C SER A 82 8.89 12.69 -7.99
N VAL A 83 7.96 13.10 -8.86
CA VAL A 83 6.75 12.34 -9.21
C VAL A 83 6.94 11.49 -10.48
N GLU A 84 7.95 11.83 -11.28
CA GLU A 84 8.33 11.15 -12.52
C GLU A 84 9.36 10.04 -12.27
N HIS A 85 10.29 10.26 -11.34
CA HIS A 85 11.37 9.32 -11.05
C HIS A 85 11.01 8.33 -9.95
N GLY A 86 11.68 7.17 -9.99
CA GLY A 86 11.56 6.16 -8.95
C GLY A 86 10.29 5.33 -9.00
N ARG A 87 9.46 5.47 -10.04
CA ARG A 87 8.40 4.52 -10.39
C ARG A 87 8.80 3.76 -11.65
N GLY A 88 8.71 2.44 -11.58
CA GLY A 88 9.08 1.57 -12.69
C GLY A 88 8.08 0.45 -12.91
N ARG A 89 8.12 -0.15 -14.08
CA ARG A 89 7.49 -1.43 -14.37
C ARG A 89 8.56 -2.41 -14.83
N GLY A 90 8.51 -3.62 -14.29
CA GLY A 90 9.44 -4.70 -14.59
C GLY A 90 8.76 -6.06 -14.51
N ILE A 91 9.49 -7.11 -14.87
CA ILE A 91 9.00 -8.50 -14.80
C ILE A 91 9.70 -9.17 -13.63
N ILE A 92 8.95 -9.78 -12.72
CA ILE A 92 9.49 -10.63 -11.65
C ILE A 92 9.77 -11.99 -12.27
N ARG A 93 11.05 -12.37 -12.33
CA ARG A 93 11.54 -13.59 -12.99
C ARG A 93 11.64 -14.79 -12.06
N ASN A 94 12.00 -14.56 -10.80
CA ASN A 94 12.20 -15.64 -9.83
C ASN A 94 12.30 -15.09 -8.40
N PHE A 95 12.47 -15.98 -7.42
CA PHE A 95 12.80 -15.66 -6.04
C PHE A 95 13.74 -16.70 -5.41
N SER A 96 14.42 -16.33 -4.32
CA SER A 96 15.16 -17.25 -3.46
C SER A 96 15.08 -16.84 -1.99
N PHE A 97 15.23 -17.78 -1.06
CA PHE A 97 15.47 -17.44 0.34
C PHE A 97 16.96 -17.40 0.60
N ARG A 98 17.45 -16.28 1.15
CA ARG A 98 18.84 -16.12 1.55
C ARG A 98 18.93 -15.79 3.03
N LYS A 99 19.99 -16.26 3.68
CA LYS A 99 20.23 -15.98 5.10
C LYS A 99 20.77 -14.56 5.25
N PHE A 100 20.08 -13.72 6.00
CA PHE A 100 20.54 -12.38 6.38
C PHE A 100 20.69 -12.35 7.89
N LYS A 101 21.93 -12.31 8.38
CA LYS A 101 22.24 -12.52 9.81
C LYS A 101 21.62 -13.84 10.31
N GLU A 102 20.67 -13.78 11.25
CA GLU A 102 20.06 -14.95 11.88
C GLU A 102 18.78 -15.44 11.18
N GLU A 103 18.16 -14.62 10.32
CA GLU A 103 16.87 -14.97 9.72
C GLU A 103 16.96 -15.10 8.18
N PRO A 104 16.33 -16.14 7.59
CA PRO A 104 16.14 -16.16 6.15
C PRO A 104 15.18 -15.04 5.73
N ARG A 105 15.47 -14.40 4.60
CA ARG A 105 14.56 -13.45 3.93
C ARG A 105 14.45 -13.80 2.45
N ALA A 106 13.29 -13.48 1.88
CA ALA A 106 13.07 -13.66 0.47
C ALA A 106 13.85 -12.61 -0.33
N VAL A 107 14.35 -13.00 -1.49
CA VAL A 107 14.99 -12.14 -2.47
C VAL A 107 14.27 -12.35 -3.79
N LEU A 108 13.61 -11.29 -4.28
CA LEU A 108 12.99 -11.29 -5.60
C LEU A 108 14.00 -10.84 -6.66
N PHE A 109 13.89 -11.43 -7.84
CA PHE A 109 14.67 -11.08 -9.01
C PHE A 109 13.75 -10.43 -10.03
N MET A 110 13.91 -9.12 -10.25
CA MET A 110 13.08 -8.35 -11.17
C MET A 110 13.95 -7.81 -12.31
N VAL A 111 13.52 -7.96 -13.57
CA VAL A 111 14.15 -7.32 -14.73
C VAL A 111 14.24 -5.82 -14.50
N MET A 112 15.39 -5.24 -14.88
CA MET A 112 15.70 -3.83 -14.68
C MET A 112 14.49 -2.96 -15.07
N PRO A 113 13.86 -2.27 -14.10
CA PRO A 113 12.57 -1.64 -14.34
C PRO A 113 12.69 -0.45 -15.29
N ARG A 114 11.70 -0.30 -16.18
CA ARG A 114 11.55 0.88 -17.04
C ARG A 114 10.72 1.94 -16.33
N GLY A 115 11.11 3.20 -16.42
CA GLY A 115 10.40 4.31 -15.78
C GLY A 115 8.99 4.51 -16.32
N VAL A 116 8.03 4.80 -15.43
CA VAL A 116 6.61 5.00 -15.80
C VAL A 116 6.32 6.48 -16.00
N GLY A 117 6.06 6.89 -17.25
CA GLY A 117 5.61 8.26 -17.57
C GLY A 117 6.67 9.21 -18.12
N GLY A 118 7.68 8.69 -18.84
CA GLY A 118 8.64 9.51 -19.59
C GLY A 118 9.95 9.87 -18.87
N GLY A 119 10.15 9.40 -17.63
CA GLY A 119 11.40 9.53 -16.86
C GLY A 119 12.16 8.20 -16.72
N SER A 120 13.38 8.25 -16.17
CA SER A 120 14.15 7.05 -15.81
C SER A 120 13.73 6.52 -14.43
N PHE A 121 13.60 5.20 -14.30
CA PHE A 121 13.48 4.55 -12.99
C PHE A 121 14.73 4.77 -12.12
N GLU A 122 15.88 4.81 -12.78
CA GLU A 122 17.19 5.07 -12.19
C GLU A 122 17.86 6.24 -12.95
N PRO A 123 17.63 7.48 -12.50
CA PRO A 123 18.28 8.66 -13.07
C PRO A 123 19.79 8.62 -12.84
N THR A 124 20.57 9.21 -13.74
CA THR A 124 22.06 9.21 -13.68
C THR A 124 22.61 9.89 -12.42
N ASP A 125 21.89 10.86 -11.87
CA ASP A 125 22.23 11.59 -10.64
C ASP A 125 21.65 10.94 -9.37
N ARG A 126 20.82 9.89 -9.51
CA ARG A 126 20.10 9.21 -8.43
C ARG A 126 20.06 7.70 -8.65
N LEU A 127 21.24 7.10 -8.77
CA LEU A 127 21.42 5.65 -8.90
C LEU A 127 20.83 4.87 -7.71
N LEU A 128 20.49 3.60 -7.93
CA LEU A 128 20.03 2.69 -6.88
C LEU A 128 21.18 2.37 -5.94
N LYS A 129 20.97 2.59 -4.64
CA LYS A 129 21.98 2.29 -3.61
C LYS A 129 21.58 1.08 -2.79
N PRO A 130 22.48 0.11 -2.53
CA PRO A 130 22.21 -1.01 -1.63
C PRO A 130 21.64 -0.52 -0.29
N GLY A 131 20.57 -1.15 0.18
CA GLY A 131 19.84 -0.73 1.37
C GLY A 131 18.81 0.39 1.14
N GLU A 132 18.59 0.83 -0.10
CA GLU A 132 17.47 1.71 -0.44
C GLU A 132 16.13 0.97 -0.30
N GLN A 133 15.16 1.58 0.36
CA GLN A 133 13.81 1.02 0.49
C GLN A 133 13.13 0.92 -0.87
N ILE A 134 12.43 -0.18 -1.09
CA ILE A 134 11.69 -0.47 -2.31
C ILE A 134 10.32 -1.04 -1.95
N GLN A 135 9.33 -0.65 -2.73
CA GLN A 135 8.01 -1.29 -2.73
C GLN A 135 7.76 -1.89 -4.12
N VAL A 136 7.33 -3.15 -4.15
CA VAL A 136 6.92 -3.85 -5.37
C VAL A 136 5.48 -4.27 -5.24
N THR A 137 4.70 -4.07 -6.29
CA THR A 137 3.30 -4.46 -6.35
C THR A 137 3.05 -5.27 -7.60
N TYR A 138 2.34 -6.38 -7.45
CA TYR A 138 2.09 -7.33 -8.54
C TYR A 138 0.78 -8.07 -8.29
N THR A 139 0.28 -8.72 -9.34
CA THR A 139 -0.94 -9.53 -9.27
C THR A 139 -0.63 -10.92 -9.75
N MET A 140 -1.17 -11.92 -9.05
CA MET A 140 -0.91 -13.32 -9.35
C MET A 140 -2.13 -14.17 -9.00
N GLU A 141 -2.39 -15.19 -9.81
CA GLU A 141 -3.39 -16.21 -9.48
C GLU A 141 -2.86 -17.08 -8.33
N MET A 142 -3.72 -17.36 -7.35
CA MET A 142 -3.38 -18.15 -6.17
C MET A 142 -4.32 -19.34 -6.04
N GLU A 143 -3.78 -20.48 -5.64
CA GLU A 143 -4.59 -21.65 -5.32
C GLU A 143 -5.54 -21.34 -4.14
N GLY A 144 -6.82 -21.69 -4.30
CA GLY A 144 -7.87 -21.40 -3.31
C GLY A 144 -8.45 -19.99 -3.36
N ALA A 145 -7.97 -19.12 -4.26
CA ALA A 145 -8.57 -17.83 -4.52
C ALA A 145 -9.57 -17.89 -5.70
N ASP A 146 -10.70 -17.17 -5.58
CA ASP A 146 -11.68 -17.09 -6.67
C ASP A 146 -11.24 -16.15 -7.82
N ARG A 147 -10.22 -15.30 -7.58
CA ARG A 147 -9.73 -14.26 -8.51
C ARG A 147 -8.22 -14.04 -8.31
N PRO A 148 -7.52 -13.43 -9.30
CA PRO A 148 -6.14 -13.00 -9.11
C PRO A 148 -5.98 -12.08 -7.89
N ILE A 149 -4.96 -12.37 -7.09
CA ILE A 149 -4.66 -11.71 -5.83
C ILE A 149 -3.64 -10.62 -6.05
N TYR A 150 -3.83 -9.46 -5.42
CA TYR A 150 -2.85 -8.39 -5.44
C TYR A 150 -1.92 -8.46 -4.24
N PHE A 151 -0.66 -8.20 -4.49
CA PHE A 151 0.38 -8.24 -3.49
C PHE A 151 1.14 -6.91 -3.47
N MET A 152 1.49 -6.47 -2.26
CA MET A 152 2.43 -5.38 -2.03
C MET A 152 3.59 -5.92 -1.19
N ALA A 153 4.74 -6.10 -1.81
CA ALA A 153 5.98 -6.47 -1.15
C ALA A 153 6.77 -5.21 -0.77
N LYS A 154 7.19 -5.09 0.48
CA LYS A 154 8.09 -4.03 0.94
C LYS A 154 9.44 -4.62 1.33
N GLY A 155 10.50 -3.89 1.01
CA GLY A 155 11.83 -4.42 1.13
C GLY A 155 12.91 -3.42 0.78
N PHE A 156 14.06 -3.98 0.39
CA PHE A 156 15.29 -3.22 0.17
C PHE A 156 15.99 -3.69 -1.09
N PHE A 157 16.49 -2.74 -1.88
CA PHE A 157 17.40 -3.02 -2.97
C PHE A 157 18.72 -3.57 -2.44
N LEU A 158 19.21 -4.67 -3.03
CA LEU A 158 20.49 -5.28 -2.66
C LEU A 158 21.57 -4.91 -3.65
N ARG A 159 21.39 -5.30 -4.91
CA ARG A 159 22.36 -5.10 -6.00
C ARG A 159 21.72 -5.35 -7.36
N LYS A 160 22.46 -5.02 -8.42
CA LYS A 160 22.16 -5.43 -9.80
C LYS A 160 22.82 -6.77 -10.08
N SER A 161 22.14 -7.60 -10.84
CA SER A 161 22.65 -8.89 -11.29
C SER A 161 22.23 -9.21 -12.71
N PHE A 162 22.73 -10.32 -13.26
CA PHE A 162 22.36 -10.78 -14.59
C PHE A 162 21.55 -12.07 -14.50
N TYR A 163 20.46 -12.17 -15.23
CA TYR A 163 19.57 -13.34 -15.25
C TYR A 163 19.71 -14.09 -16.57
N SER A 164 19.90 -15.40 -16.48
CA SER A 164 19.95 -16.33 -17.61
C SER A 164 19.25 -17.61 -17.20
N ALA A 165 18.10 -17.90 -17.82
CA ALA A 165 17.29 -19.07 -17.50
C ALA A 165 18.03 -20.39 -17.75
N GLU A 166 18.91 -20.42 -18.75
CA GLU A 166 19.68 -21.60 -19.18
C GLU A 166 21.11 -21.56 -18.62
N ASN A 167 21.30 -21.10 -17.38
CA ASN A 167 22.64 -21.02 -16.78
C ASN A 167 23.29 -22.43 -16.72
N PRO A 168 24.35 -22.70 -17.50
CA PRO A 168 24.93 -24.04 -17.61
C PRO A 168 25.71 -24.44 -16.36
N GLN A 169 26.09 -23.47 -15.52
CA GLN A 169 26.87 -23.71 -14.30
C GLN A 169 25.99 -24.16 -13.13
N ASN A 170 24.72 -23.73 -13.10
CA ASN A 170 23.79 -24.07 -12.03
C ASN A 170 22.34 -23.84 -12.48
N ALA A 171 21.65 -24.93 -12.83
CA ALA A 171 20.26 -24.89 -13.28
C ALA A 171 19.29 -24.35 -12.21
N ASP A 172 19.60 -24.57 -10.93
CA ASP A 172 18.77 -24.08 -9.81
C ASP A 172 19.04 -22.60 -9.46
N LYS A 173 20.01 -21.97 -10.13
CA LYS A 173 20.42 -20.58 -9.92
C LYS A 173 20.54 -19.83 -11.25
N PRO A 174 19.40 -19.40 -11.83
CA PRO A 174 19.35 -18.69 -13.11
C PRO A 174 19.85 -17.24 -13.05
N TRP A 175 20.66 -16.87 -12.06
CA TRP A 175 21.27 -15.55 -11.95
C TRP A 175 22.78 -15.64 -11.67
N VAL A 176 23.52 -14.74 -12.30
CA VAL A 176 24.98 -14.57 -12.22
C VAL A 176 25.28 -13.16 -11.71
N GLY A 177 26.42 -13.01 -11.03
CA GLY A 177 26.88 -11.82 -10.28
C GLY A 177 26.52 -10.47 -10.90
N SER A 178 27.48 -9.75 -11.49
CA SER A 178 27.22 -8.58 -12.33
C SER A 178 27.04 -8.97 -13.81
N ARG A 179 26.73 -8.00 -14.69
CA ARG A 179 26.81 -8.22 -16.14
C ARG A 179 28.23 -8.54 -16.60
N ASP A 180 29.24 -7.95 -15.96
CA ASP A 180 30.65 -8.24 -16.28
C ASP A 180 31.00 -9.70 -15.90
N ASP A 181 30.55 -10.16 -14.73
CA ASP A 181 30.67 -11.57 -14.36
C ASP A 181 30.00 -12.51 -15.38
N ALA A 182 28.85 -12.10 -15.93
CA ALA A 182 28.14 -12.89 -16.94
C ALA A 182 28.90 -12.92 -18.27
N ASN A 183 29.50 -11.80 -18.71
CA ASN A 183 30.35 -11.75 -19.90
C ASN A 183 31.57 -12.68 -19.80
N GLU A 184 32.12 -12.85 -18.59
CA GLU A 184 33.27 -13.74 -18.35
C GLU A 184 32.87 -15.22 -18.24
N LYS A 185 31.72 -15.50 -17.62
CA LYS A 185 31.33 -16.87 -17.20
C LYS A 185 30.36 -17.56 -18.13
N LEU A 186 29.61 -16.81 -18.95
CA LEU A 186 28.57 -17.35 -19.82
C LEU A 186 28.96 -17.22 -21.30
N PRO A 187 28.57 -18.21 -22.13
CA PRO A 187 28.62 -18.08 -23.58
C PRO A 187 27.88 -16.84 -24.10
N LYS A 188 28.42 -16.21 -25.16
CA LYS A 188 27.90 -14.96 -25.72
C LYS A 188 26.41 -15.02 -26.10
N ASN A 189 25.93 -16.15 -26.61
CA ASN A 189 24.51 -16.35 -26.92
C ASN A 189 23.61 -16.23 -25.68
N LEU A 190 24.05 -16.75 -24.52
CA LEU A 190 23.30 -16.65 -23.27
C LEU A 190 23.34 -15.25 -22.65
N VAL A 191 24.43 -14.53 -22.85
CA VAL A 191 24.55 -13.11 -22.45
C VAL A 191 23.63 -12.23 -23.29
N VAL A 192 23.50 -12.52 -24.59
CA VAL A 192 22.59 -11.76 -25.48
C VAL A 192 21.12 -12.05 -25.16
N ALA A 193 20.79 -13.29 -24.78
CA ALA A 193 19.43 -13.69 -24.46
C ALA A 193 19.00 -13.37 -23.00
N GLY A 194 19.94 -13.06 -22.12
CA GLY A 194 19.66 -12.80 -20.71
C GLY A 194 19.29 -11.34 -20.41
N ASP A 195 18.83 -11.12 -19.18
CA ASP A 195 18.30 -9.83 -18.71
C ASP A 195 19.16 -9.25 -17.58
N ASP A 196 19.38 -7.93 -17.58
CA ASP A 196 19.79 -7.25 -16.34
C ASP A 196 18.63 -7.26 -15.37
N ILE A 197 18.91 -7.65 -14.13
CA ILE A 197 17.94 -7.73 -13.04
C ILE A 197 18.41 -6.93 -11.83
N ILE A 198 17.46 -6.60 -10.95
CA ILE A 198 17.70 -6.12 -9.60
C ILE A 198 17.32 -7.21 -8.60
N GLU A 199 18.13 -7.35 -7.56
CA GLU A 199 17.86 -8.21 -6.43
C GLU A 199 17.20 -7.40 -5.30
N LEU A 200 16.02 -7.82 -4.85
CA LEU A 200 15.22 -7.12 -3.85
C LEU A 200 14.98 -8.02 -2.64
N ARG A 201 15.54 -7.66 -1.48
CA ARG A 201 15.20 -8.33 -0.21
C ARG A 201 13.80 -7.93 0.21
N ILE A 202 12.90 -8.88 0.41
CA ILE A 202 11.54 -8.62 0.87
C ILE A 202 11.42 -8.98 2.34
N ASP A 203 10.94 -8.01 3.12
CA ASP A 203 10.76 -8.16 4.56
C ASP A 203 9.30 -8.44 4.92
N ASN A 204 8.36 -7.90 4.14
CA ASN A 204 6.94 -8.24 4.27
C ASN A 204 6.23 -8.21 2.92
N VAL A 205 5.17 -8.99 2.83
CA VAL A 205 4.21 -9.01 1.72
C VAL A 205 2.83 -8.83 2.30
N THR A 206 2.10 -7.85 1.80
CA THR A 206 0.68 -7.69 2.09
C THR A 206 -0.12 -8.24 0.93
N CYS A 207 -1.03 -9.16 1.22
CA CYS A 207 -1.98 -9.73 0.29
C CYS A 207 -3.31 -8.97 0.35
N PHE A 208 -3.85 -8.68 -0.83
CA PHE A 208 -5.12 -8.03 -1.05
C PHE A 208 -5.96 -8.91 -1.98
N PRO A 209 -6.83 -9.76 -1.42
CA PRO A 209 -7.46 -10.82 -2.21
C PRO A 209 -8.47 -10.43 -3.26
N ASN A 210 -8.94 -9.18 -3.23
CA ASN A 210 -9.93 -8.70 -4.18
C ASN A 210 -9.26 -7.93 -5.34
N GLY A 211 -8.04 -8.34 -5.70
CA GLY A 211 -7.32 -7.92 -6.91
C GLY A 211 -6.57 -6.59 -6.82
N PRO A 212 -5.77 -6.27 -7.85
CA PRO A 212 -5.02 -5.02 -7.90
C PRO A 212 -5.97 -3.89 -8.16
N GLY A 213 -5.95 -2.92 -7.27
CA GLY A 213 -6.24 -1.57 -7.68
C GLY A 213 -7.70 -1.29 -8.01
N SER A 214 -7.89 -0.03 -8.38
CA SER A 214 -9.10 0.51 -8.93
C SER A 214 -10.35 0.20 -8.08
N MET A 215 -10.60 1.03 -7.07
CA MET A 215 -11.97 1.16 -6.59
C MET A 215 -12.81 1.77 -7.68
N ARG A 216 -13.74 0.96 -8.19
CA ARG A 216 -14.68 1.37 -9.22
C ARG A 216 -15.73 2.30 -8.64
N ARG A 217 -16.32 3.08 -9.53
CA ARG A 217 -17.38 4.04 -9.23
C ARG A 217 -18.53 3.49 -8.38
N ASP A 218 -19.00 2.27 -8.63
CA ASP A 218 -20.12 1.66 -7.89
C ASP A 218 -19.84 1.50 -6.39
N VAL A 219 -18.57 1.33 -6.02
CA VAL A 219 -18.12 1.28 -4.63
C VAL A 219 -17.86 2.70 -4.12
N LEU A 220 -17.19 3.54 -4.91
CA LEU A 220 -16.86 4.92 -4.52
C LEU A 220 -18.12 5.74 -4.21
N ASP A 221 -19.15 5.65 -5.04
CA ASP A 221 -20.40 6.42 -4.91
C ASP A 221 -21.18 6.07 -3.61
N ARG A 222 -20.88 4.92 -2.97
CA ARG A 222 -21.49 4.55 -1.67
C ARG A 222 -20.86 5.26 -0.47
N TYR A 223 -19.56 5.57 -0.56
CA TYR A 223 -18.77 6.05 0.59
C TYR A 223 -18.21 7.46 0.41
N LEU A 224 -18.14 7.94 -0.84
CA LEU A 224 -17.59 9.24 -1.20
C LEU A 224 -18.64 10.07 -1.91
N SER A 225 -18.71 11.37 -1.60
CA SER A 225 -19.69 12.28 -2.18
C SER A 225 -19.15 13.70 -2.34
N GLN A 226 -19.93 14.57 -3.01
CA GLN A 226 -19.61 16.00 -3.16
C GLN A 226 -18.20 16.27 -3.71
N ALA A 227 -17.81 15.49 -4.72
CA ALA A 227 -16.50 15.62 -5.34
C ALA A 227 -16.38 16.97 -6.08
N LYS A 228 -15.26 17.67 -5.86
CA LYS A 228 -14.90 18.94 -6.51
C LYS A 228 -13.45 18.87 -6.95
N LEU A 229 -13.13 19.42 -8.12
CA LEU A 229 -11.76 19.53 -8.61
C LEU A 229 -11.38 21.00 -8.69
N TYR A 230 -10.36 21.39 -7.93
CA TYR A 230 -9.78 22.73 -7.99
C TYR A 230 -8.61 22.72 -8.96
N VAL A 231 -8.58 23.70 -9.86
CA VAL A 231 -7.48 24.01 -10.76
C VAL A 231 -6.84 25.31 -10.26
N LEU A 232 -5.63 25.17 -9.75
CA LEU A 232 -4.92 26.21 -9.00
C LEU A 232 -3.84 26.85 -9.90
N PRO A 233 -3.86 28.18 -10.10
CA PRO A 233 -2.85 28.89 -10.88
C PRO A 233 -1.49 28.94 -10.19
N GLY A 234 -0.42 29.17 -10.96
CA GLY A 234 0.97 29.33 -10.45
C GLY A 234 1.72 28.03 -10.16
N GLY A 235 1.17 26.91 -10.62
CA GLY A 235 1.57 25.55 -10.25
C GLY A 235 1.28 25.36 -8.77
N ALA A 236 0.27 24.56 -8.41
CA ALA A 236 0.07 24.33 -6.98
C ALA A 236 1.37 23.85 -6.38
N VAL A 237 1.72 24.36 -5.21
CA VAL A 237 3.11 24.51 -4.77
C VAL A 237 3.90 23.18 -4.65
N TRP A 238 3.21 22.05 -4.81
CA TRP A 238 3.74 20.71 -4.97
C TRP A 238 4.28 20.35 -6.37
N ASN A 239 3.99 21.15 -7.38
CA ASN A 239 4.43 20.96 -8.76
C ASN A 239 5.71 21.75 -9.10
N GLN A 240 6.14 22.65 -8.22
CA GLN A 240 7.31 23.49 -8.45
C GLN A 240 8.59 22.66 -8.26
N LYS A 241 9.38 22.57 -9.33
CA LYS A 241 10.66 21.87 -9.36
C LYS A 241 11.66 22.67 -8.51
N SER A 242 11.95 22.20 -7.31
CA SER A 242 13.02 22.79 -6.50
C SER A 242 14.36 22.59 -7.21
N THR A 243 15.06 23.68 -7.51
CA THR A 243 16.45 23.66 -7.96
C THR A 243 17.42 23.21 -6.86
N GLN A 244 16.93 23.01 -5.63
CA GLN A 244 17.72 22.70 -4.43
C GLN A 244 17.32 21.40 -3.71
N GLY A 245 16.56 20.51 -4.36
CA GLY A 245 16.41 19.12 -3.92
C GLY A 245 15.30 18.79 -2.91
N ASN A 246 14.62 19.78 -2.32
CA ASN A 246 13.41 19.54 -1.51
C ASN A 246 12.18 20.04 -2.26
N PHE A 247 11.20 19.17 -2.53
CA PHE A 247 9.86 19.66 -2.83
C PHE A 247 9.30 20.33 -1.57
N PHE A 248 9.10 21.65 -1.64
CA PHE A 248 8.15 22.43 -0.84
C PHE A 248 8.17 22.25 0.69
N ASP A 249 8.46 23.33 1.42
CA ASP A 249 8.45 23.35 2.89
C ASP A 249 7.05 23.65 3.49
N CYS A 250 6.37 24.73 3.06
CA CYS A 250 5.03 25.09 3.56
C CYS A 250 4.30 26.12 2.67
N ILE A 251 2.96 26.08 2.68
CA ILE A 251 2.06 27.16 2.21
C ILE A 251 1.66 27.87 3.49
N ARG A 252 1.87 29.19 3.54
CA ARG A 252 1.54 30.01 4.72
C ARG A 252 0.04 30.07 4.99
N ASP A 253 -0.76 30.04 3.92
CA ASP A 253 -2.21 30.13 4.01
C ASP A 253 -2.82 28.81 4.53
N PRO A 254 -3.86 28.86 5.36
CA PRO A 254 -4.69 27.69 5.65
C PRO A 254 -5.45 27.25 4.40
N LEU A 255 -5.97 26.01 4.41
CA LEU A 255 -6.60 25.42 3.23
C LEU A 255 -7.74 26.26 2.64
N ASP A 256 -8.62 26.76 3.49
CA ASP A 256 -9.81 27.53 3.08
C ASP A 256 -9.39 28.79 2.31
N LYS A 257 -8.40 29.53 2.81
CA LYS A 257 -7.85 30.72 2.13
C LYS A 257 -7.08 30.35 0.86
N PHE A 258 -6.44 29.19 0.84
CA PHE A 258 -5.65 28.76 -0.30
C PHE A 258 -6.51 28.41 -1.51
N ILE A 259 -7.68 27.80 -1.31
CA ILE A 259 -8.62 27.44 -2.38
C ILE A 259 -9.53 28.60 -2.81
N GLU A 260 -9.60 29.68 -2.02
CA GLU A 260 -10.35 30.92 -2.32
C GLU A 260 -9.52 31.98 -3.05
N LYS A 261 -8.25 31.68 -3.40
CA LYS A 261 -7.40 32.62 -4.13
C LYS A 261 -7.98 33.00 -5.49
N GLU A 262 -7.71 34.23 -5.90
CA GLU A 262 -8.06 34.72 -7.23
C GLU A 262 -7.44 33.83 -8.33
N GLY A 263 -8.20 33.60 -9.41
CA GLY A 263 -7.80 32.72 -10.51
C GLY A 263 -7.97 31.22 -10.27
N VAL A 264 -8.39 30.78 -9.06
CA VAL A 264 -8.72 29.37 -8.82
C VAL A 264 -10.02 29.00 -9.53
N LYS A 265 -9.93 28.06 -10.48
CA LYS A 265 -11.11 27.47 -11.12
C LYS A 265 -11.61 26.27 -10.30
N VAL A 266 -12.92 26.22 -10.06
CA VAL A 266 -13.58 25.12 -9.34
C VAL A 266 -14.53 24.39 -10.27
N ILE A 267 -14.29 23.10 -10.46
CA ILE A 267 -15.18 22.20 -11.20
C ILE A 267 -16.02 21.45 -10.16
N GLU A 268 -17.32 21.74 -10.11
CA GLU A 268 -18.23 21.15 -9.11
C GLU A 268 -18.82 19.80 -9.56
N ARG A 269 -19.00 19.59 -10.86
CA ARG A 269 -19.61 18.37 -11.41
C ARG A 269 -18.56 17.31 -11.72
N VAL A 270 -17.89 16.82 -10.68
CA VAL A 270 -16.90 15.75 -10.78
C VAL A 270 -17.53 14.41 -10.40
N LYS A 271 -17.41 13.42 -11.28
CA LYS A 271 -17.77 12.03 -10.98
C LYS A 271 -16.51 11.23 -10.76
N LEU A 272 -16.37 10.62 -9.59
CA LEU A 272 -15.25 9.72 -9.29
C LEU A 272 -15.46 8.43 -10.08
N ASP A 273 -14.47 8.01 -10.85
CA ASP A 273 -14.58 6.87 -11.74
C ASP A 273 -13.79 5.67 -11.19
N GLU A 274 -12.51 5.88 -10.91
CA GLU A 274 -11.61 4.79 -10.58
C GLU A 274 -10.45 5.26 -9.69
N PHE A 275 -10.26 4.66 -8.51
CA PHE A 275 -9.15 4.97 -7.60
C PHE A 275 -8.16 3.79 -7.52
N GLY A 276 -7.02 3.92 -8.21
CA GLY A 276 -5.94 2.94 -8.25
C GLY A 276 -5.01 2.98 -7.04
N ASN A 277 -4.62 1.82 -6.48
CA ASN A 277 -3.81 1.72 -5.26
C ASN A 277 -2.43 2.40 -5.33
N LEU A 278 -1.87 2.58 -6.54
CA LEU A 278 -0.59 3.27 -6.74
C LEU A 278 -0.76 4.78 -6.93
N GLY A 279 -1.98 5.27 -6.69
CA GLY A 279 -2.33 6.66 -6.74
C GLY A 279 -2.81 7.15 -8.09
N GLU A 280 -3.12 6.26 -9.05
CA GLU A 280 -3.84 6.67 -10.26
C GLU A 280 -5.30 6.97 -9.90
N ILE A 281 -5.82 8.11 -10.33
CA ILE A 281 -7.19 8.56 -10.05
C ILE A 281 -7.84 8.96 -11.36
N SER A 282 -8.91 8.27 -11.73
CA SER A 282 -9.77 8.59 -12.85
C SER A 282 -10.99 9.36 -12.37
N VAL A 283 -11.29 10.47 -13.05
CA VAL A 283 -12.52 11.24 -12.83
C VAL A 283 -13.16 11.64 -14.15
N HIS A 284 -14.47 11.82 -14.14
CA HIS A 284 -15.22 12.41 -15.25
C HIS A 284 -15.68 13.82 -14.90
N ILE A 285 -15.53 14.73 -15.85
CA ILE A 285 -16.06 16.09 -15.80
C ILE A 285 -16.88 16.39 -17.06
N GLU A 286 -17.87 17.27 -16.94
CA GLU A 286 -18.77 17.64 -18.04
C GLU A 286 -18.21 18.81 -18.87
N GLU A 287 -17.42 19.68 -18.24
CA GLU A 287 -16.75 20.81 -18.88
C GLU A 287 -15.29 20.49 -19.27
N GLN A 288 -14.70 21.30 -20.15
CA GLN A 288 -13.29 21.13 -20.51
C GLN A 288 -12.38 21.54 -19.34
N LEU A 289 -11.36 20.72 -19.03
CA LEU A 289 -10.49 20.95 -17.87
C LEU A 289 -9.88 22.36 -17.86
N LEU A 290 -9.32 22.77 -18.99
CA LEU A 290 -8.53 24.00 -19.12
C LEU A 290 -9.31 25.20 -19.69
N SER A 291 -10.61 25.07 -19.96
CA SER A 291 -11.42 26.23 -20.39
C SER A 291 -11.49 27.25 -19.26
N ASN A 292 -11.51 28.54 -19.61
CA ASN A 292 -11.64 29.66 -18.66
C ASN A 292 -10.53 29.75 -17.61
N VAL A 293 -9.41 29.04 -17.81
CA VAL A 293 -8.16 29.34 -17.12
C VAL A 293 -7.51 30.53 -17.83
N GLU A 294 -6.97 31.48 -17.08
CA GLU A 294 -6.35 32.69 -17.63
C GLU A 294 -5.36 32.39 -18.76
N HIS A 295 -5.47 33.15 -19.85
CA HIS A 295 -4.71 32.93 -21.08
C HIS A 295 -3.20 33.04 -20.90
N ASP A 296 -2.76 33.87 -19.96
CA ASP A 296 -1.34 34.02 -19.62
C ASP A 296 -0.75 32.74 -18.99
N ILE A 297 -1.61 31.89 -18.43
CA ILE A 297 -1.24 30.62 -17.81
C ILE A 297 -1.30 29.47 -18.83
N ILE A 298 -2.30 29.47 -19.71
CA ILE A 298 -2.56 28.39 -20.69
C ILE A 298 -2.91 28.95 -22.07
N ARG A 299 -2.08 28.61 -23.07
CA ARG A 299 -2.29 28.99 -24.48
C ARG A 299 -3.42 28.16 -25.13
N PRO A 300 -4.10 28.68 -26.17
CA PRO A 300 -5.16 27.94 -26.88
C PRO A 300 -4.71 26.57 -27.46
N SER A 301 -3.44 26.43 -27.85
CA SER A 301 -2.88 25.15 -28.33
C SER A 301 -2.86 24.07 -27.25
N VAL A 302 -2.58 24.46 -26.01
CA VAL A 302 -2.56 23.58 -24.83
C VAL A 302 -3.97 23.10 -24.51
N VAL A 303 -4.97 23.98 -24.65
CA VAL A 303 -6.39 23.64 -24.46
C VAL A 303 -6.86 22.62 -25.50
N LYS A 304 -6.44 22.77 -26.76
CA LYS A 304 -6.83 21.87 -27.86
C LYS A 304 -6.16 20.50 -27.80
N LYS A 305 -4.91 20.43 -27.34
CA LYS A 305 -4.12 19.18 -27.29
C LYS A 305 -3.42 18.98 -25.95
N PRO A 306 -4.15 18.88 -24.83
CA PRO A 306 -3.55 18.90 -23.49
C PRO A 306 -2.54 17.77 -23.24
N ASN A 307 -2.69 16.62 -23.89
CA ASN A 307 -1.77 15.49 -23.73
C ASN A 307 -0.35 15.78 -24.27
N ASP A 308 -0.22 16.67 -25.26
CA ASP A 308 1.09 17.04 -25.83
C ASP A 308 1.85 18.01 -24.91
N PHE A 309 1.13 18.65 -23.98
CA PHE A 309 1.62 19.73 -23.12
C PHE A 309 1.52 19.40 -21.62
N LEU A 310 1.40 18.12 -21.24
CA LEU A 310 1.22 17.72 -19.83
C LEU A 310 2.29 18.28 -18.89
N ARG A 311 3.53 18.40 -19.36
CA ARG A 311 4.62 18.98 -18.56
C ARG A 311 4.42 20.47 -18.31
N GLU A 312 4.02 21.22 -19.34
CA GLU A 312 3.72 22.65 -19.22
C GLU A 312 2.51 22.87 -18.31
N ILE A 313 1.43 22.10 -18.52
CA ILE A 313 0.22 22.13 -17.68
C ILE A 313 0.58 21.89 -16.22
N ASN A 314 1.28 20.80 -15.91
CA ASN A 314 1.64 20.50 -14.52
C ASN A 314 2.65 21.50 -13.94
N SER A 315 3.43 22.23 -14.75
CA SER A 315 4.34 23.26 -14.24
C SER A 315 3.60 24.56 -13.86
N ASN A 316 2.56 24.92 -14.62
CA ASN A 316 1.84 26.19 -14.47
C ASN A 316 0.54 26.07 -13.67
N LEU A 317 -0.01 24.87 -13.56
CA LEU A 317 -1.24 24.57 -12.84
C LEU A 317 -1.01 23.46 -11.84
N GLY A 318 -1.78 23.49 -10.76
CA GLY A 318 -1.93 22.33 -9.90
C GLY A 318 -3.38 21.93 -9.69
N PHE A 319 -3.56 20.67 -9.32
CA PHE A 319 -4.87 20.05 -9.25
C PHE A 319 -5.09 19.53 -7.83
N LEU A 320 -6.23 19.88 -7.23
CA LEU A 320 -6.61 19.42 -5.90
C LEU A 320 -8.01 18.81 -5.98
N LEU A 321 -8.13 17.52 -5.70
CA LEU A 321 -9.41 16.82 -5.66
C LEU A 321 -9.93 16.80 -4.23
N ARG A 322 -11.15 17.30 -4.04
CA ARG A 322 -11.88 17.26 -2.78
C ARG A 322 -13.08 16.33 -2.89
N PHE A 323 -13.39 15.60 -1.83
CA PHE A 323 -14.67 14.90 -1.66
C PHE A 323 -14.94 14.67 -0.16
N LYS A 324 -16.19 14.37 0.18
CA LYS A 324 -16.61 13.99 1.54
C LYS A 324 -16.63 12.47 1.69
N MET A 325 -16.21 11.98 2.84
CA MET A 325 -16.35 10.59 3.27
C MET A 325 -17.63 10.40 4.10
N THR A 326 -18.18 9.18 4.14
CA THR A 326 -19.17 8.81 5.15
C THR A 326 -18.55 8.72 6.55
N GLU A 327 -19.40 8.74 7.57
CA GLU A 327 -18.99 8.76 8.98
C GLU A 327 -18.11 7.55 9.36
N GLU A 328 -18.45 6.36 8.85
CA GLU A 328 -17.75 5.11 9.17
C GLU A 328 -16.32 5.10 8.60
N ILE A 329 -16.14 5.64 7.39
CA ILE A 329 -14.83 5.77 6.76
C ILE A 329 -14.03 6.86 7.45
N LYS A 330 -14.68 7.97 7.79
CA LYS A 330 -14.07 9.09 8.53
C LYS A 330 -13.47 8.60 9.84
N GLU A 331 -14.22 7.87 10.67
CA GLU A 331 -13.73 7.34 11.94
C GLU A 331 -12.48 6.46 11.77
N ALA A 332 -12.50 5.55 10.79
CA ALA A 332 -11.38 4.65 10.52
C ALA A 332 -10.12 5.41 10.06
N VAL A 333 -10.28 6.41 9.20
CA VAL A 333 -9.17 7.24 8.70
C VAL A 333 -8.64 8.14 9.82
N MET A 334 -9.50 8.86 10.53
CA MET A 334 -9.09 9.81 11.58
C MET A 334 -8.38 9.14 12.75
N ARG A 335 -8.78 7.89 13.10
CA ARG A 335 -8.08 7.10 14.12
C ARG A 335 -6.61 6.84 13.76
N THR A 336 -6.31 6.73 12.46
CA THR A 336 -4.96 6.38 11.98
C THR A 336 -4.19 7.57 11.41
N PHE A 337 -4.88 8.69 11.11
CA PHE A 337 -4.26 9.89 10.56
C PHE A 337 -5.05 11.18 10.85
N PRO A 338 -4.97 11.71 12.09
CA PRO A 338 -5.76 12.89 12.47
C PRO A 338 -5.21 14.22 11.94
N GLN A 339 -4.03 14.23 11.33
CA GLN A 339 -3.31 15.45 10.92
C GLN A 339 -3.63 15.93 9.49
N LYS A 340 -4.49 15.22 8.74
CA LYS A 340 -4.86 15.59 7.37
C LYS A 340 -5.45 17.02 7.30
N ALA A 341 -5.24 17.68 6.17
CA ALA A 341 -5.79 19.01 5.91
C ALA A 341 -7.32 19.01 5.80
N GLY A 342 -7.94 20.13 6.22
CA GLY A 342 -9.38 20.33 6.16
C GLY A 342 -10.17 19.66 7.28
N LYS A 343 -11.51 19.77 7.20
CA LYS A 343 -12.46 19.17 8.14
C LYS A 343 -12.36 17.65 8.14
N GLU A 344 -12.77 16.99 9.22
CA GLU A 344 -12.56 15.55 9.40
C GLU A 344 -13.20 14.71 8.29
N GLU A 345 -14.40 15.08 7.87
CA GLU A 345 -15.17 14.44 6.80
C GLU A 345 -14.65 14.72 5.38
N ASP A 346 -13.85 15.78 5.20
CA ASP A 346 -13.34 16.20 3.89
C ASP A 346 -11.97 15.59 3.59
N VAL A 347 -11.76 15.08 2.38
CA VAL A 347 -10.44 14.63 1.92
C VAL A 347 -9.98 15.56 0.81
N PHE A 348 -8.72 15.96 0.87
CA PHE A 348 -8.06 16.77 -0.16
C PHE A 348 -6.84 16.01 -0.69
N LEU A 349 -6.88 15.65 -1.97
CA LEU A 349 -5.82 14.90 -2.64
C LEU A 349 -5.13 15.81 -3.66
N PRO A 350 -3.85 16.16 -3.46
CA PRO A 350 -3.07 16.88 -4.46
C PRO A 350 -2.74 15.95 -5.62
N LEU A 351 -2.89 16.42 -6.85
CA LEU A 351 -2.86 15.61 -8.07
C LEU A 351 -1.92 16.19 -9.15
N PHE A 352 -1.39 15.30 -9.99
CA PHE A 352 -0.74 15.59 -11.26
C PHE A 352 -1.56 15.05 -12.41
N LEU A 353 -1.78 15.86 -13.42
CA LEU A 353 -2.47 15.43 -14.62
C LEU A 353 -1.58 14.48 -15.42
N GLN A 354 -2.04 13.26 -15.66
CA GLN A 354 -1.33 12.28 -16.49
C GLN A 354 -1.87 12.18 -17.90
N ARG A 355 -3.19 12.33 -18.05
CA ARG A 355 -3.85 12.19 -19.34
C ARG A 355 -5.22 12.84 -19.31
N VAL A 356 -5.60 13.43 -20.43
CA VAL A 356 -6.95 13.86 -20.74
C VAL A 356 -7.46 12.98 -21.87
N ARG A 357 -8.59 12.30 -21.67
CA ARG A 357 -9.29 11.55 -22.72
C ARG A 357 -10.62 12.21 -22.99
N GLU A 358 -10.90 12.46 -24.25
CA GLU A 358 -12.25 12.79 -24.68
C GLU A 358 -13.09 11.52 -24.62
N ALA A 359 -14.24 11.61 -23.96
CA ALA A 359 -15.31 10.63 -24.03
C ALA A 359 -16.55 11.35 -24.60
N LYS A 360 -17.51 10.60 -25.16
CA LYS A 360 -18.74 11.23 -25.69
C LYS A 360 -19.40 12.08 -24.61
N GLU A 361 -19.46 13.40 -24.86
CA GLU A 361 -20.07 14.43 -24.01
C GLU A 361 -19.45 14.60 -22.60
N ARG A 362 -18.28 14.00 -22.32
CA ARG A 362 -17.56 14.11 -21.04
C ARG A 362 -16.05 14.03 -21.24
N TYR A 363 -15.27 14.67 -20.37
CA TYR A 363 -13.83 14.44 -20.32
C TYR A 363 -13.51 13.43 -19.24
N ARG A 364 -12.72 12.40 -19.58
CA ARG A 364 -12.11 11.49 -18.60
C ARG A 364 -10.70 11.97 -18.32
N LEU A 365 -10.46 12.38 -17.08
CA LEU A 365 -9.17 12.85 -16.61
C LEU A 365 -8.51 11.75 -15.80
N ILE A 366 -7.27 11.44 -16.13
CA ILE A 366 -6.44 10.51 -15.38
C ILE A 366 -5.37 11.33 -14.68
N PHE A 367 -5.38 11.24 -13.36
CA PHE A 367 -4.47 11.91 -12.45
C PHE A 367 -3.59 10.91 -11.74
N ARG A 368 -2.46 11.40 -11.22
CA ARG A 368 -1.61 10.72 -10.26
C ARG A 368 -1.59 11.51 -8.96
N ILE A 369 -1.81 10.83 -7.85
CA ILE A 369 -1.75 11.44 -6.53
C ILE A 369 -0.32 11.87 -6.19
N PHE A 370 -0.22 13.02 -5.56
CA PHE A 370 1.00 13.43 -4.89
C PHE A 370 1.32 12.45 -3.75
N PRO A 371 2.57 12.01 -3.60
CA PRO A 371 2.92 10.93 -2.67
C PRO A 371 2.80 11.30 -1.19
N ARG A 372 2.90 12.59 -0.85
CA ARG A 372 2.79 13.08 0.53
C ARG A 372 1.39 13.64 0.78
N ASP A 373 0.89 13.44 1.99
CA ASP A 373 -0.38 14.04 2.40
C ASP A 373 -0.22 15.53 2.70
N LEU A 374 -1.24 16.29 2.33
CA LEU A 374 -1.42 17.64 2.82
C LEU A 374 -1.88 17.57 4.29
N ILE A 375 -1.11 18.19 5.17
CA ILE A 375 -1.38 18.27 6.60
C ILE A 375 -1.56 19.73 7.00
N GLU A 376 -2.32 19.94 8.07
CA GLU A 376 -2.57 21.26 8.64
C GLU A 376 -2.18 21.27 10.11
N GLU A 377 -1.30 22.19 10.49
CA GLU A 377 -0.82 22.28 11.86
C GLU A 377 -1.88 22.98 12.74
N ARG A 378 -2.68 22.19 13.46
CA ARG A 378 -3.77 22.68 14.33
C ARG A 378 -3.29 23.33 15.64
N SER A 379 -1.98 23.42 15.88
CA SER A 379 -1.42 23.98 17.11
C SER A 379 -1.51 25.50 17.11
N ARG A 380 -2.26 26.08 18.07
CA ARG A 380 -2.40 27.53 18.23
C ARG A 380 -1.06 28.26 18.54
N LYS A 381 -0.07 27.54 19.06
CA LYS A 381 1.23 28.07 19.53
C LYS A 381 2.37 27.96 18.50
N SER A 382 2.14 27.34 17.34
CA SER A 382 3.17 27.19 16.31
C SER A 382 3.27 28.44 15.44
N MET A 383 4.49 28.96 15.23
CA MET A 383 4.76 30.02 14.24
C MET A 383 4.67 29.53 12.80
N ASN A 384 4.59 28.22 12.58
CA ASN A 384 4.49 27.62 11.25
C ASN A 384 3.04 27.31 10.85
N ARG A 385 2.17 28.33 10.95
CA ARG A 385 0.77 28.22 10.52
C ARG A 385 0.69 28.00 9.00
N GLY A 386 -0.28 27.18 8.58
CA GLY A 386 -0.57 26.91 7.17
C GLY A 386 -0.48 25.44 6.78
N LEU A 387 -0.61 25.16 5.49
CA LEU A 387 -0.55 23.82 4.92
C LEU A 387 0.89 23.35 4.70
N LYS A 388 1.13 22.07 4.98
CA LYS A 388 2.44 21.43 4.77
C LYS A 388 2.23 20.06 4.14
N PHE A 389 3.30 19.50 3.58
CA PHE A 389 3.33 18.08 3.31
C PHE A 389 3.87 17.32 4.51
N MET A 390 3.31 16.14 4.75
CA MET A 390 3.85 15.23 5.76
C MET A 390 5.34 14.95 5.46
N PRO A 391 6.25 15.07 6.45
CA PRO A 391 7.68 14.89 6.22
C PRO A 391 8.01 13.50 5.67
N PRO A 392 9.05 13.40 4.82
CA PRO A 392 9.44 12.15 4.16
C PRO A 392 9.95 11.06 5.14
N TYR A 393 10.35 11.43 6.36
CA TYR A 393 11.03 10.55 7.32
C TYR A 393 10.11 9.79 8.29
N ALA A 394 8.78 9.90 8.13
CA ALA A 394 7.82 9.14 8.92
C ALA A 394 7.33 7.89 8.16
N LEU A 395 8.24 7.13 7.52
CA LEU A 395 7.98 5.80 6.94
C LEU A 395 8.55 4.71 7.88
N HIS A 396 8.05 4.67 9.12
CA HIS A 396 8.07 3.45 9.93
C HIS A 396 7.38 2.28 9.19
N GLN A 397 7.60 1.05 9.65
CA GLN A 397 7.14 -0.16 8.94
C GLN A 397 5.66 -0.52 9.22
N GLY A 398 4.87 0.40 9.81
CA GLY A 398 3.51 0.16 10.28
C GLY A 398 2.41 0.59 9.29
N ALA A 399 1.16 0.21 9.59
CA ALA A 399 -0.03 0.69 8.87
C ALA A 399 -0.23 2.23 8.98
N GLU A 400 0.44 2.85 9.95
CA GLU A 400 0.46 4.29 10.20
C GLU A 400 1.18 5.08 9.09
N ASN A 401 1.91 4.40 8.21
CA ASN A 401 2.80 4.99 7.20
C ASN A 401 2.16 5.03 5.80
N HIS A 402 0.88 4.69 5.73
CA HIS A 402 0.07 4.86 4.54
C HIS A 402 -0.42 6.32 4.47
N ASN A 403 -0.34 6.92 3.29
CA ASN A 403 -0.96 8.22 3.05
C ASN A 403 -2.49 8.11 3.19
N THR A 404 -3.15 9.25 3.32
CA THR A 404 -4.61 9.39 3.57
C THR A 404 -5.37 8.60 2.53
N TYR A 405 -4.93 8.69 1.27
CA TYR A 405 -5.47 7.91 0.16
C TYR A 405 -5.44 6.40 0.41
N SER A 406 -4.27 5.85 0.72
CA SER A 406 -4.11 4.40 0.96
C SER A 406 -4.91 3.94 2.18
N LYS A 407 -4.93 4.73 3.27
CA LYS A 407 -5.72 4.44 4.48
C LYS A 407 -7.22 4.43 4.18
N MET A 408 -7.68 5.40 3.41
CA MET A 408 -9.08 5.50 2.98
C MET A 408 -9.48 4.31 2.10
N LEU A 409 -8.67 3.92 1.12
CA LEU A 409 -8.96 2.74 0.30
C LEU A 409 -9.02 1.46 1.14
N ILE A 410 -8.17 1.33 2.15
CA ILE A 410 -8.25 0.19 3.07
C ILE A 410 -9.55 0.22 3.89
N ALA A 411 -9.92 1.39 4.41
CA ALA A 411 -11.14 1.57 5.18
C ALA A 411 -12.40 1.25 4.36
N ILE A 412 -12.50 1.80 3.14
CA ILE A 412 -13.61 1.52 2.21
C ILE A 412 -13.66 0.03 1.86
N SER A 413 -12.52 -0.58 1.54
CA SER A 413 -12.47 -2.02 1.21
C SER A 413 -12.89 -2.91 2.37
N LYS A 414 -12.67 -2.47 3.61
CA LYS A 414 -13.10 -3.19 4.80
C LYS A 414 -14.61 -3.01 5.00
N ARG A 415 -15.10 -1.78 4.95
CA ARG A 415 -16.51 -1.47 5.17
C ARG A 415 -17.41 -2.10 4.12
N PHE A 416 -17.05 -1.99 2.84
CA PHE A 416 -17.78 -2.62 1.74
C PHE A 416 -17.98 -4.12 1.94
N ARG A 417 -16.98 -4.82 2.47
CA ARG A 417 -17.12 -6.24 2.80
C ARG A 417 -18.08 -6.50 3.94
N GLU A 418 -18.09 -5.64 4.95
CA GLU A 418 -19.05 -5.76 6.06
C GLU A 418 -20.47 -5.55 5.57
N ASP A 419 -20.67 -4.60 4.65
CA ASP A 419 -21.97 -4.29 4.06
C ASP A 419 -22.48 -5.42 3.14
N GLU A 420 -21.58 -6.09 2.40
CA GLU A 420 -21.89 -7.20 1.48
C GLU A 420 -22.03 -8.58 2.17
N LYS A 421 -21.84 -8.69 3.49
CA LYS A 421 -22.07 -9.95 4.20
C LYS A 421 -23.57 -10.33 4.19
N PRO A 422 -23.90 -11.63 4.12
CA PRO A 422 -25.27 -12.08 4.37
C PRO A 422 -25.76 -11.65 5.76
N GLU A 423 -27.05 -11.31 5.89
CA GLU A 423 -27.64 -10.81 7.14
C GLU A 423 -27.41 -11.77 8.33
N ASP A 424 -27.48 -13.08 8.10
CA ASP A 424 -27.22 -14.10 9.13
C ASP A 424 -25.79 -14.07 9.69
N GLU A 425 -24.82 -13.63 8.88
CA GLU A 425 -23.43 -13.46 9.29
C GLU A 425 -23.17 -12.09 9.94
N LYS A 426 -23.92 -11.05 9.54
CA LYS A 426 -23.89 -9.75 10.20
C LYS A 426 -24.37 -9.86 11.65
N VAL A 427 -25.53 -10.48 11.87
CA VAL A 427 -26.08 -10.71 13.23
C VAL A 427 -25.13 -11.51 14.12
N LYS A 428 -24.42 -12.50 13.56
CA LYS A 428 -23.39 -13.26 14.30
C LYS A 428 -22.15 -12.42 14.61
N SER A 429 -21.71 -11.60 13.65
CA SER A 429 -20.58 -10.68 13.82
C SER A 429 -20.86 -9.62 14.88
N GLU A 430 -22.07 -9.05 14.89
CA GLU A 430 -22.53 -8.09 15.89
C GLU A 430 -22.60 -8.70 17.29
N LYS A 431 -23.17 -9.91 17.42
CA LYS A 431 -23.18 -10.64 18.70
C LYS A 431 -21.77 -10.91 19.22
N LEU A 432 -20.83 -11.24 18.33
CA LEU A 432 -19.42 -11.43 18.70
C LEU A 432 -18.76 -10.13 19.13
N GLN A 433 -18.96 -9.04 18.38
CA GLN A 433 -18.43 -7.71 18.74
C GLN A 433 -18.99 -7.22 20.08
N ALA A 434 -20.30 -7.38 20.31
CA ALA A 434 -20.94 -7.05 21.58
C ALA A 434 -20.38 -7.91 22.74
N SER A 435 -20.12 -9.20 22.50
CA SER A 435 -19.50 -10.09 23.49
C SER A 435 -18.06 -9.65 23.83
N VAL A 436 -17.26 -9.27 22.83
CA VAL A 436 -15.90 -8.76 23.02
C VAL A 436 -15.91 -7.42 23.74
N GLN A 437 -16.77 -6.47 23.35
CA GLN A 437 -16.91 -5.18 24.03
C GLN A 437 -17.38 -5.36 25.48
N LYS A 438 -18.30 -6.29 25.74
CA LYS A 438 -18.72 -6.65 27.10
C LYS A 438 -17.55 -7.19 27.92
N ARG A 439 -16.73 -8.08 27.37
CA ARG A 439 -15.50 -8.56 28.05
C ARG A 439 -14.49 -7.44 28.28
N ILE A 440 -14.30 -6.52 27.34
CA ILE A 440 -13.40 -5.37 27.48
C ILE A 440 -13.90 -4.44 28.59
N ALA A 441 -15.20 -4.15 28.64
CA ALA A 441 -15.81 -3.35 29.71
C ALA A 441 -15.69 -4.03 31.09
N GLU A 442 -15.91 -5.35 31.15
CA GLU A 442 -15.72 -6.16 32.37
C GLU A 442 -14.24 -6.21 32.82
N GLN A 443 -13.29 -6.07 31.89
CA GLN A 443 -11.85 -6.07 32.18
C GLN A 443 -11.27 -4.66 32.41
N GLN A 444 -11.93 -3.59 31.95
CA GLN A 444 -11.49 -2.20 32.13
C GLN A 444 -11.32 -1.82 33.62
N HIS A 445 -12.09 -2.43 34.51
CA HIS A 445 -11.97 -2.23 35.96
C HIS A 445 -10.98 -3.19 36.65
N LYS A 446 -10.52 -4.26 35.98
CA LYS A 446 -9.61 -5.26 36.55
C LYS A 446 -8.12 -4.94 36.34
N PHE A 447 -7.78 -4.12 35.35
CA PHE A 447 -6.40 -3.77 34.99
C PHE A 447 -5.91 -2.42 35.54
N VAL A 448 -6.54 -1.88 36.59
CA VAL A 448 -5.90 -0.85 37.40
C VAL A 448 -5.12 -1.55 38.51
N ASP A 449 -3.92 -2.00 38.16
CA ASP A 449 -2.96 -2.57 39.11
C ASP A 449 -2.80 -1.57 40.28
N GLU A 450 -3.22 -1.95 41.49
CA GLU A 450 -3.17 -1.09 42.67
C GLU A 450 -1.74 -0.56 42.91
N LYS A 451 -0.72 -1.29 42.44
CA LYS A 451 0.67 -0.83 42.41
C LYS A 451 0.90 0.41 41.55
N VAL A 452 0.24 0.53 40.40
CA VAL A 452 0.39 1.70 39.50
C VAL A 452 -0.31 2.92 40.10
N LYS A 453 -1.49 2.74 40.72
CA LYS A 453 -2.16 3.80 41.49
C LYS A 453 -1.32 4.24 42.70
N GLY A 454 -0.74 3.29 43.44
CA GLY A 454 0.17 3.57 44.55
C GLY A 454 1.43 4.31 44.12
N ALA A 455 2.04 3.91 43.00
CA ALA A 455 3.21 4.58 42.43
C ALA A 455 2.90 6.01 41.95
N PHE A 456 1.70 6.26 41.41
CA PHE A 456 1.26 7.61 41.02
C PHE A 456 0.99 8.51 42.23
N LYS A 457 0.33 7.98 43.27
CA LYS A 457 0.14 8.71 44.55
C LYS A 457 1.47 9.04 45.21
N GLY A 458 2.38 8.07 45.32
CA GLY A 458 3.71 8.29 45.90
C GLY A 458 4.53 9.34 45.13
N ARG A 459 4.40 9.41 43.80
CA ARG A 459 5.04 10.47 42.99
C ARG A 459 4.40 11.84 43.18
N GLN A 460 3.08 11.92 43.33
CA GLN A 460 2.39 13.19 43.61
C GLN A 460 2.72 13.71 45.01
N GLU A 461 2.76 12.85 46.03
CA GLU A 461 3.14 13.23 47.39
C GLU A 461 4.61 13.65 47.49
N ALA A 462 5.52 12.96 46.79
CA ALA A 462 6.93 13.36 46.71
C ALA A 462 7.13 14.70 45.99
N LYS A 463 6.30 15.01 44.99
CA LYS A 463 6.32 16.29 44.30
C LYS A 463 5.78 17.41 45.19
N LYS A 464 4.71 17.15 45.94
CA LYS A 464 4.12 18.11 46.88
C LYS A 464 5.08 18.44 48.04
N ARG A 465 5.80 17.43 48.58
CA ARG A 465 6.86 17.64 49.57
C ARG A 465 8.06 18.44 49.05
N LYS A 466 8.31 18.44 47.74
CA LYS A 466 9.33 19.28 47.10
C LYS A 466 8.87 20.72 46.86
N GLU A 467 7.57 20.95 46.70
CA GLU A 467 6.99 22.28 46.50
C GLU A 467 6.70 22.99 47.83
N GLU A 468 6.44 22.25 48.92
CA GLU A 468 6.21 22.81 50.26
C GLU A 468 7.51 22.98 51.10
N GLY A 469 8.65 22.47 50.62
CA GLY A 469 9.96 22.55 51.28
C GLY A 469 10.98 23.44 50.57
N GLY A 470 10.52 24.34 49.69
CA GLY A 470 11.32 25.33 48.98
C GLY A 470 11.11 26.73 49.52
#